data_AF-A0A6I1W3Z1-F1
#
_entry.id   AF-A0A6I1W3Z1-F1
#
_cell.length_a   1.000
_cell.length_b   1.000
_cell.length_c   1.000
_cell.angle_alpha   90.00
_cell.angle_beta   90.00
_cell.angle_gamma   90.00
#
_symmetry.space_group_name_H-M   'P 1'
#
loop_
_entity.id
_entity.type
_entity.pdbx_description
1 polymer ?
#
loop_
_entity_poly.entity_id
_entity_poly.type
_entity_poly.pdbx_seq_one_letter_code
_entity_poly.pdbx_strand_id
1 'polypeptide(L)'
;MKKTLNEIPDYNLSTWMTDLGIKLDKLKPHQLTLPSTHNAGMDKKGIGGPVEGWIACQNDTFPFQIAQGARVFDLRVNARVYNGTLSGFDFFHGPFSSN
;
A
#
# COMPACT_ATOMS: atom_id res chain seq x y z
N MET A 1 17.25 -12.07 -30.39
CA MET A 1 17.07 -10.61 -30.21
C MET A 1 17.41 -10.27 -28.77
N LYS A 2 18.39 -9.39 -28.54
CA LYS A 2 18.71 -8.92 -27.18
C LYS A 2 17.57 -8.00 -26.74
N LYS A 3 16.86 -8.39 -25.68
CA LYS A 3 15.88 -7.52 -25.02
C LYS A 3 16.69 -6.43 -24.32
N THR A 4 16.65 -5.20 -24.81
CA THR A 4 17.24 -4.04 -24.15
C THR A 4 16.44 -3.76 -22.88
N LEU A 5 16.87 -4.38 -21.78
CA LEU A 5 16.47 -3.99 -20.44
C LEU A 5 17.11 -2.61 -20.20
N ASN A 6 16.37 -1.52 -20.42
CA ASN A 6 16.55 -0.17 -19.87
C ASN A 6 15.81 0.91 -20.68
N GLU A 7 14.59 0.64 -21.17
CA GLU A 7 13.69 1.75 -21.50
C GLU A 7 13.02 2.19 -20.21
N ILE A 8 13.42 3.36 -19.71
CA ILE A 8 12.72 4.04 -18.62
C ILE A 8 11.28 4.24 -19.10
N PRO A 9 10.27 3.76 -18.37
CA PRO A 9 8.91 3.95 -18.79
C PRO A 9 8.56 5.44 -18.85
N ASP A 10 7.85 5.85 -19.90
CA ASP A 10 7.33 7.22 -20.06
C ASP A 10 6.07 7.43 -19.21
N TYR A 11 6.19 7.23 -17.89
CA TYR A 11 5.16 7.54 -16.90
C TYR A 11 5.79 7.77 -15.52
N ASN A 12 5.12 8.56 -14.69
CA ASN A 12 5.51 8.75 -13.29
C ASN A 12 4.80 7.73 -12.40
N LEU A 13 5.51 7.14 -11.43
CA LEU A 13 4.92 6.15 -10.51
C LEU A 13 3.73 6.72 -9.73
N SER A 14 3.76 7.98 -9.34
CA SER A 14 2.65 8.60 -8.60
C SER A 14 1.40 8.82 -9.45
N THR A 15 1.52 8.90 -10.78
CA THR A 15 0.42 9.22 -11.72
C THR A 15 0.24 8.19 -12.83
N TRP A 16 0.83 7.00 -12.72
CA TRP A 16 0.92 6.01 -13.81
C TRP A 16 -0.43 5.65 -14.44
N MET A 17 -1.51 5.61 -13.65
CA MET A 17 -2.85 5.32 -14.16
C MET A 17 -3.38 6.43 -15.08
N THR A 18 -3.03 7.69 -14.81
CA THR A 18 -3.38 8.84 -15.65
C THR A 18 -2.52 8.88 -16.90
N ASP A 19 -1.20 8.73 -16.73
CA ASP A 19 -0.24 8.77 -17.85
C ASP A 19 -0.52 7.65 -18.87
N LEU A 20 -0.98 6.49 -18.39
CA LEU A 20 -1.37 5.34 -19.21
C LEU A 20 -2.88 5.29 -19.53
N GLY A 21 -3.65 6.32 -19.18
CA GLY A 21 -5.13 6.32 -19.21
C GLY A 21 -5.72 5.81 -20.52
N ILE A 22 -5.24 6.31 -21.67
CA ILE A 22 -5.72 5.88 -23.01
C ILE A 22 -5.68 4.35 -23.20
N LYS A 23 -4.70 3.67 -22.59
CA LYS A 23 -4.55 2.21 -22.66
C LYS A 23 -5.39 1.50 -21.59
N LEU A 24 -5.53 2.10 -20.41
CA LEU A 24 -6.20 1.52 -19.25
C LEU A 24 -7.72 1.71 -19.24
N ASP A 25 -8.24 2.77 -19.84
CA ASP A 25 -9.66 3.16 -19.78
C ASP A 25 -10.63 2.11 -20.33
N LYS A 26 -10.13 1.22 -21.20
CA LYS A 26 -10.90 0.13 -21.80
C LYS A 26 -10.87 -1.15 -20.96
N LEU A 27 -10.04 -1.20 -19.93
CA LEU A 27 -9.84 -2.36 -19.07
C LEU A 27 -10.65 -2.21 -17.78
N LYS A 28 -11.15 -3.33 -17.27
CA LYS A 28 -11.71 -3.44 -15.93
C LYS A 28 -10.59 -3.71 -14.91
N PRO A 29 -10.77 -3.37 -13.63
CA PRO A 29 -9.74 -3.58 -12.60
C PRO A 29 -9.18 -5.01 -12.56
N HIS A 30 -10.04 -6.03 -12.75
CA HIS A 30 -9.61 -7.44 -12.76
C HIS A 30 -8.79 -7.86 -14.00
N GLN A 31 -8.67 -6.99 -15.00
CA GLN A 31 -7.83 -7.18 -16.19
C GLN A 31 -6.47 -6.49 -16.05
N LEU A 32 -6.24 -5.77 -14.96
CA LEU A 32 -5.02 -5.02 -14.69
C LEU A 32 -4.08 -5.82 -13.78
N THR A 33 -2.77 -5.64 -13.99
CA THR A 33 -1.78 -5.97 -12.95
C THR A 33 -1.62 -4.72 -12.08
N LEU A 34 -2.09 -4.78 -10.84
CA LEU A 34 -2.07 -3.66 -9.91
C LEU A 34 -0.98 -3.86 -8.85
N PRO A 35 -0.03 -2.93 -8.72
CA PRO A 35 0.90 -2.93 -7.59
C PRO A 35 0.13 -2.81 -6.27
N SER A 36 0.49 -3.66 -5.31
CA SER A 36 -0.21 -3.78 -4.03
C SER A 36 0.74 -3.77 -2.84
N THR A 37 0.21 -3.43 -1.67
CA THR A 37 0.94 -3.49 -0.40
C THR A 37 0.21 -4.39 0.59
N HIS A 38 0.95 -5.39 1.11
CA HIS A 38 0.48 -6.33 2.12
C HIS A 38 0.52 -5.69 3.51
N ASN A 39 -0.57 -5.79 4.26
CA ASN A 39 -0.76 -5.15 5.57
C ASN A 39 -0.26 -3.69 5.61
N ALA A 40 -0.82 -2.86 4.75
CA ALA A 40 -0.26 -1.58 4.34
C ALA A 40 -0.10 -0.54 5.46
N GLY A 41 -0.94 -0.61 6.50
CA GLY A 41 -0.86 0.27 7.67
C GLY A 41 0.21 -0.11 8.69
N MET A 42 0.89 -1.24 8.49
CA MET A 42 1.98 -1.70 9.36
C MET A 42 3.32 -1.31 8.74
N ASP A 43 3.58 0.01 8.71
CA ASP A 43 4.82 0.57 8.19
C ASP A 43 5.84 0.92 9.29
N LYS A 44 7.12 0.98 8.93
CA LYS A 44 8.22 1.25 9.88
C LYS A 44 8.15 2.63 10.54
N LYS A 45 7.38 3.59 10.00
CA LYS A 45 7.18 4.92 10.59
C LYS A 45 5.92 4.99 11.47
N GLY A 46 4.95 4.09 11.27
CA GLY A 46 3.70 4.01 12.02
C GLY A 46 3.67 2.98 13.14
N ILE A 47 4.59 2.02 13.20
CA ILE A 47 4.51 0.91 14.16
C ILE A 47 4.80 1.34 15.62
N GLY A 48 3.97 0.89 16.58
CA GLY A 48 4.13 1.11 18.03
C GLY A 48 4.92 0.03 18.78
N GLY A 49 5.63 -0.83 18.06
CA GLY A 49 6.32 -2.02 18.58
C GLY A 49 7.66 -2.27 17.88
N PRO A 50 8.21 -3.49 17.94
CA PRO A 50 9.49 -3.81 17.31
C PRO A 50 9.44 -3.53 15.80
N VAL A 51 10.33 -2.64 15.34
CA VAL A 51 10.47 -2.28 13.91
C VAL A 51 11.07 -3.45 13.13
N GLU A 52 11.88 -4.28 13.78
CA GLU A 52 12.52 -5.44 13.16
C GLU A 52 11.66 -6.70 13.23
N GLY A 53 11.74 -7.49 12.15
CA GLY A 53 11.25 -8.86 12.10
C GLY A 53 9.74 -8.95 11.99
N TRP A 54 9.27 -9.39 10.82
CA TRP A 54 7.89 -9.82 10.47
C TRP A 54 6.72 -8.86 10.73
N ILE A 55 6.77 -7.94 11.69
CA ILE A 55 5.63 -7.13 12.12
C ILE A 55 5.40 -5.95 11.15
N ALA A 56 6.45 -5.16 10.86
CA ALA A 56 6.38 -4.13 9.82
C ALA A 56 6.43 -4.79 8.43
N CYS A 57 5.40 -4.56 7.64
CA CYS A 57 5.27 -5.07 6.27
C CYS A 57 5.69 -4.03 5.23
N GLN A 58 5.67 -2.75 5.59
CA GLN A 58 5.99 -1.64 4.68
C GLN A 58 7.14 -0.79 5.24
N ASN A 59 7.95 -0.20 4.36
CA ASN A 59 9.06 0.66 4.78
C ASN A 59 8.60 2.09 5.16
N ASP A 60 7.44 2.52 4.65
CA ASP A 60 7.03 3.92 4.74
C ASP A 60 5.50 4.06 4.66
N THR A 61 5.04 5.27 4.97
CA THR A 61 3.66 5.73 5.07
C THR A 61 2.83 5.53 3.79
N PHE A 62 1.49 5.60 3.91
CA PHE A 62 0.59 5.53 2.77
C PHE A 62 0.91 6.52 1.63
N PRO A 63 1.21 7.82 1.88
CA PRO A 63 1.59 8.73 0.80
C PRO A 63 2.82 8.26 0.02
N PHE A 64 3.82 7.69 0.70
CA PHE A 64 4.97 7.10 0.03
C PHE A 64 4.57 5.88 -0.81
N GLN A 65 3.76 4.95 -0.26
CA GLN A 65 3.29 3.78 -1.01
C GLN A 65 2.54 4.19 -2.29
N ILE A 66 1.67 5.20 -2.22
CA ILE A 66 0.95 5.76 -3.37
C ILE A 66 1.92 6.40 -4.37
N ALA A 67 2.91 7.16 -3.89
CA ALA A 67 3.93 7.80 -4.72
C ALA A 67 4.82 6.78 -5.44
N GLN A 68 5.01 5.59 -4.87
CA GLN A 68 5.70 4.45 -5.50
C GLN A 68 4.78 3.60 -6.38
N GLY A 69 3.52 4.01 -6.60
CA GLY A 69 2.62 3.39 -7.58
C GLY A 69 1.64 2.35 -7.02
N ALA A 70 1.62 2.10 -5.71
CA ALA A 70 0.64 1.19 -5.10
C ALA A 70 -0.80 1.70 -5.31
N ARG A 71 -1.71 0.79 -5.67
CA ARG A 71 -3.14 1.08 -5.90
C ARG A 71 -4.09 0.07 -5.27
N VAL A 72 -3.55 -0.96 -4.63
CA VAL A 72 -4.30 -1.96 -3.86
C VAL A 72 -3.65 -2.10 -2.49
N PHE A 73 -4.43 -1.96 -1.42
CA PHE A 73 -3.93 -1.94 -0.05
C PHE A 73 -4.65 -3.02 0.76
N ASP A 74 -3.90 -3.97 1.34
CA ASP A 74 -4.42 -4.87 2.37
C ASP A 74 -4.48 -4.11 3.70
N LEU A 75 -5.69 -3.79 4.16
CA LEU A 75 -5.94 -3.07 5.40
C LEU A 75 -6.48 -4.02 6.46
N ARG A 76 -5.75 -4.15 7.57
CA ARG A 76 -6.15 -4.97 8.71
C ARG A 76 -6.34 -4.06 9.91
N VAL A 77 -7.55 -4.03 10.46
CA VAL A 77 -7.91 -3.08 11.52
C VAL A 77 -8.53 -3.75 12.73
N ASN A 78 -8.16 -3.27 13.92
CA ASN A 78 -8.84 -3.55 15.18
C ASN A 78 -9.75 -2.36 15.52
N ALA A 79 -10.96 -2.64 15.98
CA ALA A 79 -11.86 -1.59 16.47
C ALA A 79 -11.42 -1.12 17.86
N ARG A 80 -11.26 0.20 18.03
CA ARG A 80 -11.10 0.82 19.35
C ARG A 80 -12.48 1.12 19.92
N VAL A 81 -12.84 0.46 21.03
CA VAL A 81 -14.13 0.68 21.71
C VAL A 81 -13.86 1.27 23.10
N TYR A 82 -14.48 2.41 23.39
CA TYR A 82 -14.42 3.08 24.68
C TYR A 82 -15.82 3.18 25.27
N ASN A 83 -16.02 2.63 26.47
CA ASN A 83 -17.31 2.59 27.15
C ASN A 83 -18.48 2.10 26.26
N GLY A 84 -18.26 1.03 25.50
CA GLY A 84 -19.24 0.47 24.57
C GLY A 84 -19.45 1.26 23.26
N THR A 85 -18.74 2.38 23.07
CA THR A 85 -18.82 3.21 21.86
C THR A 85 -17.60 3.01 20.96
N LEU A 86 -17.82 2.79 19.66
CA LEU A 86 -16.75 2.78 18.66
C LEU A 86 -16.08 4.16 18.61
N SER A 87 -14.77 4.19 18.83
CA SER A 87 -13.95 5.40 18.90
C SER A 87 -12.90 5.51 17.79
N GLY A 88 -12.72 4.45 16.99
CA GLY A 88 -11.81 4.45 15.85
C GLY A 88 -11.29 3.06 15.52
N PHE A 89 -10.23 3.02 14.72
CA PHE A 89 -9.57 1.80 14.27
C PHE A 89 -8.05 1.97 14.34
N ASP A 90 -7.35 0.91 14.74
CA ASP A 90 -5.89 0.80 14.65
C ASP A 90 -5.51 -0.22 13.59
N PHE A 91 -4.45 0.02 12.82
CA PHE A 91 -3.88 -1.05 12.01
C PHE A 91 -3.15 -2.05 12.89
N PHE A 92 -3.07 -3.32 12.47
CA PHE A 92 -2.41 -4.34 13.27
C PHE A 92 -1.71 -5.42 12.45
N HIS A 93 -0.70 -6.06 13.05
CA HIS A 93 -0.12 -7.33 12.60
C HIS A 93 0.08 -8.27 13.77
N GLY A 94 -0.73 -9.34 13.83
CA GLY A 94 -0.74 -10.25 14.97
C GLY A 94 -1.16 -9.51 16.24
N PRO A 95 -0.39 -9.58 17.35
CA PRO A 95 -0.72 -8.91 18.60
C PRO A 95 -0.29 -7.43 18.65
N PHE A 96 0.32 -6.90 17.59
CA PHE A 96 0.89 -5.55 17.57
C PHE A 96 0.04 -4.59 16.74
N SER A 97 -0.12 -3.36 17.22
CA SER A 97 -0.81 -2.28 16.51
C SER A 97 0.16 -1.24 15.96
N SER A 98 -0.26 -0.53 14.91
CA SER A 98 0.33 0.77 14.57
C SER A 98 -0.10 1.82 15.61
N ASN A 99 0.72 2.84 15.80
CA ASN A 99 0.39 4.05 16.55
C ASN A 99 -0.67 4.89 15.82
#